data_AF-A0A8C9FDK0-F1
#
_entry.id   AF-A0A8C9FDK0-F1
#
_cell.length_a   1.000
_cell.length_b   1.000
_cell.length_c   1.000
_cell.angle_alpha   90.00
_cell.angle_beta   90.00
_cell.angle_gamma   90.00
#
_symmetry.space_group_name_H-M   'P 1'
#
loop_
_entity.id
_entity.type
_entity.pdbx_description
1 polymer ?
#
loop_
_entity_poly.entity_id
_entity_poly.type
_entity_poly.pdbx_seq_one_letter_code
_entity_poly.pdbx_strand_id
1 'polypeptide(L)'
;MEDKKEEGEAEIQEHGPEHWFSKWERQCLAEAEQEEALAPELQDEAAAQPEHKQQKLWHLFQNSATAVAQLYKDRVCQQPGLSLWVPFQNAATAVTNLYKESVDAHQRSFDVGIQIGYQRRNKDVLAWVKKRRRTIRREDLISFLCGKVPPPRNSRAPPRLTVVSPNRATSTETSSSVETDLQPFREAIALHGNSNFSILLG
;
A
#
# COMPACT_ATOMS: atom_id res chain seq x y z
N MET A 1 32.49 48.22 39.46
CA MET A 1 31.35 47.79 38.65
C MET A 1 31.94 47.24 37.37
N GLU A 2 32.09 45.93 37.30
CA GLU A 2 32.45 45.22 36.08
C GLU A 2 31.26 44.30 35.76
N ASP A 3 30.60 44.60 34.65
CA ASP A 3 29.47 43.84 34.13
C ASP A 3 29.96 42.50 33.60
N LYS A 4 29.56 41.41 34.27
CA LYS A 4 29.71 40.06 33.72
C LYS A 4 28.51 39.76 32.83
N LYS A 5 28.79 39.73 31.53
CA LYS A 5 27.92 39.31 30.44
C LYS A 5 27.64 37.81 30.57
N GLU A 6 26.38 37.45 30.83
CA GLU A 6 25.89 36.07 30.71
C GLU A 6 26.00 35.65 29.23
N GLU A 7 26.89 34.69 28.96
CA GLU A 7 26.89 33.98 27.68
C GLU A 7 25.71 33.01 27.68
N GLY A 8 24.74 33.33 26.83
CA GLY A 8 23.62 32.47 26.54
C GLY A 8 24.11 31.13 26.01
N GLU A 9 23.86 30.09 26.79
CA GLU A 9 23.69 28.74 26.27
C GLU A 9 22.50 28.80 25.32
N ALA A 10 22.80 29.02 24.04
CA ALA A 10 21.86 28.81 22.96
C ALA A 10 21.49 27.32 23.01
N GLU A 11 20.38 27.05 23.69
CA GLU A 11 19.59 25.85 23.57
C GLU A 11 19.57 25.50 22.08
N ILE A 12 20.32 24.45 21.71
CA ILE A 12 20.23 23.86 20.38
C ILE A 12 18.81 23.34 20.34
N GLN A 13 17.92 24.19 19.85
CA GLN A 13 16.52 23.90 19.67
C GLN A 13 16.50 22.73 18.70
N GLU A 14 16.37 21.53 19.27
CA GLU A 14 16.39 20.29 18.52
C GLU A 14 15.16 20.36 17.63
N HIS A 15 15.40 20.80 16.40
CA HIS A 15 14.40 21.13 15.42
C HIS A 15 13.69 19.84 15.01
N GLY A 16 12.67 19.48 15.78
CA GLY A 16 11.79 18.36 15.49
C GLY A 16 11.16 18.50 14.10
N PRO A 17 10.71 17.39 13.49
CA PRO A 17 10.13 17.37 12.15
C PRO A 17 8.99 18.38 11.94
N GLU A 18 8.37 18.82 13.04
CA GLU A 18 7.33 19.85 13.12
C GLU A 18 7.69 21.18 12.44
N HIS A 19 8.94 21.63 12.52
CA HIS A 19 9.27 22.98 12.06
C HIS A 19 9.37 23.11 10.53
N TRP A 20 9.49 22.01 9.79
CA TRP A 20 9.57 21.99 8.33
C TRP A 20 8.23 21.90 7.63
N PHE A 21 7.16 21.58 8.36
CA PHE A 21 5.81 21.55 7.81
C PHE A 21 5.18 22.93 7.84
N SER A 22 4.50 23.30 6.76
CA SER A 22 3.61 24.44 6.71
C SER A 22 2.46 24.26 7.71
N LYS A 23 1.78 25.36 8.06
CA LYS A 23 0.61 25.30 8.96
C LYS A 23 -0.48 24.35 8.44
N TRP A 24 -0.70 24.33 7.12
CA TRP A 24 -1.68 23.45 6.50
C TRP A 24 -1.27 21.97 6.60
N GLU A 25 -0.01 21.63 6.34
CA GLU A 25 0.48 20.26 6.47
C GLU A 25 0.36 19.76 7.92
N ARG A 26 0.66 20.59 8.92
CA ARG A 26 0.49 20.22 10.33
C ARG A 26 -0.96 19.93 10.68
N GLN A 27 -1.89 20.74 10.15
CA GLN A 27 -3.32 20.51 10.36
C GLN A 27 -3.75 19.15 9.78
N CYS A 28 -3.34 18.84 8.55
CA CYS A 28 -3.66 17.55 7.94
C CYS A 28 -3.03 16.36 8.69
N LEU A 29 -1.80 16.52 9.20
CA LEU A 29 -1.15 15.49 10.01
C LEU A 29 -1.86 15.26 11.34
N ALA A 30 -2.30 16.32 12.01
CA ALA A 30 -3.04 16.24 13.26
C ALA A 30 -4.42 15.58 13.07
N GLU A 31 -5.14 15.91 11.99
CA GLU A 31 -6.40 15.27 11.63
C GLU A 31 -6.22 13.77 11.39
N ALA A 32 -5.16 13.38 10.65
CA ALA A 32 -4.85 11.98 10.39
C ALA A 32 -4.44 11.21 11.67
N GLU A 33 -3.69 11.83 12.58
CA GLU A 33 -3.33 11.24 13.86
C GLU A 33 -4.54 11.08 14.79
N GLN A 34 -5.48 12.02 14.75
CA GLN A 34 -6.73 11.93 15.50
C GLN A 34 -7.63 10.81 14.97
N GLU A 35 -7.72 10.68 13.65
CA GLU A 35 -8.42 9.56 13.00
C GLU A 35 -7.74 8.21 13.32
N GLU A 36 -6.41 8.17 13.35
CA GLU A 36 -5.64 6.98 13.75
C GLU A 36 -5.83 6.65 15.23
N ALA A 37 -5.95 7.63 16.12
CA ALA A 37 -6.21 7.40 17.55
C ALA A 37 -7.61 6.78 17.80
N LEU A 38 -8.56 7.04 16.91
CA LEU A 38 -9.90 6.44 16.92
C LEU A 38 -9.93 5.08 16.19
N ALA A 39 -8.91 4.78 15.37
CA ALA A 39 -8.85 3.55 14.58
C ALA A 39 -8.85 2.26 15.42
N PRO A 40 -8.19 2.16 16.59
CA PRO A 40 -8.28 0.98 17.47
C PRO A 40 -9.70 0.71 17.97
N GLU A 41 -10.46 1.74 18.37
CA GLU A 41 -11.85 1.56 18.79
C GLU A 41 -12.72 1.11 17.60
N LEU A 42 -12.53 1.72 16.42
CA LEU A 42 -13.22 1.31 15.20
C LEU A 42 -12.80 -0.09 14.74
N GLN A 43 -11.56 -0.50 14.98
CA GLN A 43 -10.99 -1.80 14.61
C GLN A 43 -11.46 -2.89 15.58
N ASP A 44 -11.54 -2.61 16.89
CA ASP A 44 -12.06 -3.53 17.90
C ASP A 44 -13.58 -3.66 17.77
N GLU A 45 -14.32 -2.58 17.53
CA GLU A 45 -15.73 -2.67 17.14
C GLU A 45 -15.88 -3.42 15.82
N ALA A 46 -15.05 -3.15 14.80
CA ALA A 46 -15.06 -3.89 13.54
C ALA A 46 -14.51 -5.32 13.64
N ALA A 47 -13.90 -5.73 14.76
CA ALA A 47 -13.41 -7.08 15.03
C ALA A 47 -14.36 -7.87 15.94
N ALA A 48 -15.14 -7.20 16.80
CA ALA A 48 -16.22 -7.77 17.59
C ALA A 48 -17.53 -7.91 16.78
N GLN A 49 -17.80 -6.96 15.87
CA GLN A 49 -18.95 -7.00 14.97
C GLN A 49 -18.99 -8.21 14.02
N PRO A 50 -17.88 -8.68 13.41
CA PRO A 50 -17.84 -9.86 12.56
C PRO A 50 -18.23 -11.12 13.31
N GLU A 51 -17.77 -11.31 14.55
CA GLU A 51 -18.16 -12.49 15.34
C GLU A 51 -19.65 -12.49 15.63
N HIS A 52 -20.19 -11.36 16.11
CA HIS A 52 -21.63 -11.26 16.37
C HIS A 52 -22.46 -11.40 15.08
N LYS A 53 -22.00 -10.83 13.96
CA LYS A 53 -22.65 -10.96 12.65
C LYS A 53 -22.55 -12.37 12.09
N GLN A 54 -21.42 -13.04 12.27
CA GLN A 54 -21.21 -14.43 11.85
C GLN A 54 -22.07 -15.37 12.68
N GLN A 55 -22.17 -15.15 14.00
CA GLN A 55 -23.12 -15.85 14.87
C GLN A 55 -24.57 -15.63 14.42
N LYS A 56 -24.96 -14.37 14.11
CA LYS A 56 -26.29 -14.07 13.57
C LYS A 56 -26.56 -14.81 12.25
N LEU A 57 -25.63 -14.77 11.29
CA LEU A 57 -25.76 -15.49 10.02
C LEU A 57 -25.84 -16.99 10.21
N TRP A 58 -25.05 -17.53 11.14
CA TRP A 58 -25.11 -18.94 11.52
C TRP A 58 -26.49 -19.32 12.07
N HIS A 59 -27.06 -18.50 12.97
CA HIS A 59 -28.41 -18.74 13.46
C HIS A 59 -29.48 -18.63 12.37
N LEU A 60 -29.36 -17.67 11.45
CA LEU A 60 -30.26 -17.56 10.29
C LEU A 60 -30.16 -18.79 9.38
N PHE A 61 -28.94 -19.32 9.21
CA PHE A 61 -28.71 -20.56 8.47
C PHE A 61 -29.38 -21.74 9.15
N GLN A 62 -29.17 -21.91 10.47
CA GLN A 62 -29.82 -22.96 11.25
C GLN A 62 -31.35 -22.87 11.18
N ASN A 63 -31.90 -21.67 11.33
CA ASN A 63 -33.34 -21.43 11.24
C ASN A 63 -33.89 -21.80 9.86
N SER A 64 -33.21 -21.36 8.80
CA SER A 64 -33.55 -21.69 7.41
C SER A 64 -33.51 -23.20 7.16
N ALA A 65 -32.43 -23.88 7.55
CA ALA A 65 -32.29 -25.32 7.42
C ALA A 65 -33.38 -26.07 8.19
N THR A 66 -33.72 -25.62 9.40
CA THR A 66 -34.78 -26.20 10.23
C THR A 66 -36.15 -26.01 9.58
N ALA A 67 -36.46 -24.82 9.07
CA ALA A 67 -37.72 -24.54 8.40
C ALA A 67 -37.90 -25.38 7.13
N VAL A 68 -36.83 -25.58 6.34
CA VAL A 68 -36.83 -26.46 5.17
C VAL A 68 -37.01 -27.94 5.58
N ALA A 69 -36.27 -28.41 6.59
CA ALA A 69 -36.40 -29.78 7.08
C ALA A 69 -37.84 -30.05 7.58
N GLN A 70 -38.43 -29.10 8.28
CA GLN A 70 -39.79 -29.20 8.79
C GLN A 70 -40.82 -29.24 7.66
N LEU A 71 -40.66 -28.43 6.61
CA LEU A 71 -41.51 -28.48 5.42
C LEU A 71 -41.52 -29.88 4.77
N TYR A 72 -40.35 -30.52 4.66
CA TYR A 72 -40.26 -31.89 4.14
C TYR A 72 -40.90 -32.92 5.09
N LYS A 73 -40.67 -32.79 6.40
CA LYS A 73 -41.26 -33.67 7.41
C LYS A 73 -42.79 -33.61 7.39
N ASP A 74 -43.37 -32.41 7.36
CA ASP A 74 -44.82 -32.21 7.36
C ASP A 74 -45.45 -32.70 6.04
N ARG A 75 -44.69 -32.68 4.93
CA ARG A 75 -45.10 -33.30 3.66
C ARG A 75 -45.08 -34.83 3.71
N VAL A 76 -44.09 -35.44 4.36
CA VAL A 76 -43.94 -36.91 4.41
C VAL A 76 -44.91 -37.54 5.40
N CYS A 77 -45.16 -36.91 6.53
CA CYS A 77 -46.03 -37.42 7.59
C CYS A 77 -47.52 -37.06 7.41
N GLN A 78 -47.97 -36.74 6.18
CA GLN A 78 -49.26 -36.07 5.88
C GLN A 78 -50.36 -36.35 6.89
N GLN A 79 -50.59 -35.38 7.77
CA GLN A 79 -51.75 -35.36 8.64
C GLN A 79 -52.94 -34.83 7.80
N PRO A 80 -54.05 -35.58 7.68
CA PRO A 80 -55.22 -35.12 6.94
C PRO A 80 -55.69 -33.75 7.46
N GLY A 81 -55.78 -32.76 6.57
CA GLY A 81 -56.28 -31.41 6.89
C GLY A 81 -55.21 -30.35 7.22
N LEU A 82 -53.92 -30.70 7.26
CA LEU A 82 -52.84 -29.72 7.47
C LEU A 82 -52.42 -29.03 6.17
N SER A 83 -52.48 -27.70 6.15
CA SER A 83 -52.04 -26.89 5.01
C SER A 83 -50.52 -26.76 4.97
N LEU A 84 -49.89 -27.24 3.88
CA LEU A 84 -48.46 -27.09 3.64
C LEU A 84 -48.06 -25.65 3.26
N TRP A 85 -49.02 -24.77 3.02
CA TRP A 85 -48.76 -23.40 2.62
C TRP A 85 -48.02 -22.61 3.71
N VAL A 86 -48.43 -22.75 4.97
CA VAL A 86 -47.81 -22.02 6.09
C VAL A 86 -46.36 -22.46 6.33
N PRO A 87 -46.04 -23.77 6.43
CA PRO A 87 -44.65 -24.23 6.49
C PRO A 87 -43.81 -23.79 5.30
N PHE A 88 -44.39 -23.77 4.09
CA PHE A 88 -43.69 -23.30 2.89
C PHE A 88 -43.35 -21.80 2.98
N GLN A 89 -44.32 -20.96 3.36
CA GLN A 89 -44.09 -19.52 3.55
C GLN A 89 -43.02 -19.26 4.61
N ASN A 90 -43.02 -20.00 5.71
CA ASN A 90 -42.00 -19.89 6.75
C ASN A 90 -40.61 -20.23 6.21
N ALA A 91 -40.47 -21.35 5.51
CA ALA A 91 -39.20 -21.75 4.88
C ALA A 91 -38.71 -20.71 3.87
N ALA A 92 -39.59 -20.23 2.97
CA ALA A 92 -39.24 -19.20 1.99
C ALA A 92 -38.81 -17.89 2.65
N THR A 93 -39.48 -17.48 3.73
CA THR A 93 -39.12 -16.27 4.49
C THR A 93 -37.77 -16.43 5.18
N ALA A 94 -37.52 -17.57 5.82
CA ALA A 94 -36.24 -17.86 6.49
C ALA A 94 -35.06 -17.85 5.50
N VAL A 95 -35.23 -18.47 4.32
CA VAL A 95 -34.22 -18.46 3.24
C VAL A 95 -33.98 -17.04 2.72
N THR A 96 -35.04 -16.27 2.51
CA THR A 96 -34.93 -14.88 2.01
C THR A 96 -34.20 -13.99 3.00
N ASN A 97 -34.51 -14.11 4.28
CA ASN A 97 -33.84 -13.35 5.34
C ASN A 97 -32.36 -13.72 5.45
N LEU A 98 -32.02 -15.01 5.37
CA LEU A 98 -30.63 -15.47 5.33
C LEU A 98 -29.87 -14.86 4.15
N TYR A 99 -30.45 -14.90 2.95
CA TYR A 99 -29.81 -14.35 1.75
C TYR A 99 -29.57 -12.84 1.90
N LYS A 100 -30.59 -12.08 2.28
CA LYS A 100 -30.49 -10.63 2.46
C LYS A 100 -29.39 -10.26 3.47
N GLU A 101 -29.43 -10.87 4.66
CA GLU A 101 -28.46 -10.59 5.71
C GLU A 101 -27.04 -11.01 5.32
N SER A 102 -26.89 -12.09 4.55
CA SER A 102 -25.59 -12.53 4.04
C SER A 102 -25.00 -11.54 3.04
N VAL A 103 -25.81 -11.01 2.12
CA VAL A 103 -25.37 -10.00 1.15
C VAL A 103 -24.97 -8.71 1.87
N ASP A 104 -25.79 -8.23 2.79
CA ASP A 104 -25.52 -7.02 3.57
C ASP A 104 -24.25 -7.16 4.43
N ALA A 105 -24.05 -8.35 5.02
CA ALA A 105 -22.84 -8.64 5.78
C ALA A 105 -21.60 -8.64 4.89
N HIS A 106 -21.66 -9.31 3.73
CA HIS A 106 -20.55 -9.39 2.79
C HIS A 106 -20.13 -8.01 2.27
N GLN A 107 -21.10 -7.20 1.84
CA GLN A 107 -20.84 -5.84 1.35
C GLN A 107 -20.19 -4.98 2.44
N ARG A 108 -20.76 -4.99 3.65
CA ARG A 108 -20.18 -4.22 4.77
C ARG A 108 -18.76 -4.69 5.12
N SER A 109 -18.50 -5.99 5.13
CA SER A 109 -17.16 -6.53 5.37
C SER A 109 -16.17 -6.10 4.29
N PHE A 110 -16.60 -6.06 3.02
CA PHE A 110 -15.78 -5.56 1.93
C PHE A 110 -15.44 -4.07 2.12
N ASP A 111 -16.43 -3.23 2.39
CA ASP A 111 -16.23 -1.79 2.58
C ASP A 111 -15.30 -1.49 3.77
N VAL A 112 -15.48 -2.20 4.88
CA VAL A 112 -14.59 -2.10 6.05
C VAL A 112 -13.16 -2.52 5.69
N GLY A 113 -12.99 -3.61 4.93
CA GLY A 113 -11.68 -4.05 4.45
C GLY A 113 -10.97 -2.99 3.60
N ILE A 114 -11.72 -2.30 2.74
CA ILE A 114 -11.20 -1.18 1.94
C ILE A 114 -10.75 -0.02 2.84
N GLN A 115 -11.56 0.37 3.84
CA GLN A 115 -11.21 1.44 4.78
C GLN A 115 -9.96 1.11 5.60
N ILE A 116 -9.86 -0.11 6.14
CA ILE A 116 -8.67 -0.57 6.85
C ILE A 116 -7.43 -0.52 5.94
N GLY A 117 -7.58 -0.90 4.67
CA GLY A 117 -6.52 -0.81 3.67
C GLY A 117 -6.04 0.62 3.44
N TYR A 118 -6.98 1.58 3.31
CA TYR A 118 -6.65 3.00 3.21
C TYR A 118 -5.94 3.52 4.45
N GLN A 119 -6.45 3.21 5.64
CA GLN A 119 -5.87 3.61 6.91
C GLN A 119 -4.42 3.11 7.03
N ARG A 120 -4.18 1.81 6.78
CA ARG A 120 -2.85 1.22 6.88
C ARG A 120 -1.85 1.83 5.89
N ARG A 121 -2.27 1.99 4.63
CA ARG A 121 -1.43 2.61 3.59
C ARG A 121 -1.12 4.07 3.95
N ASN A 122 -2.12 4.85 4.35
CA ASN A 122 -1.94 6.26 4.69
C ASN A 122 -1.00 6.41 5.88
N LYS A 123 -1.16 5.58 6.92
CA LYS A 123 -0.24 5.53 8.07
C LYS A 123 1.21 5.33 7.64
N ASP A 124 1.49 4.34 6.80
CA ASP A 124 2.86 4.04 6.34
C ASP A 124 3.46 5.20 5.52
N VAL A 125 2.65 5.81 4.65
CA VAL A 125 3.07 6.95 3.82
C VAL A 125 3.30 8.19 4.68
N LEU A 126 2.41 8.49 5.62
CA LEU A 126 2.57 9.63 6.54
C LEU A 126 3.80 9.44 7.44
N ALA A 127 4.03 8.23 7.95
CA ALA A 127 5.24 7.92 8.70
C ALA A 127 6.51 8.11 7.85
N TRP A 128 6.46 7.82 6.55
CA TRP A 128 7.57 8.11 5.63
C TRP A 128 7.77 9.61 5.40
N VAL A 129 6.70 10.38 5.16
CA VAL A 129 6.76 11.85 4.96
C VAL A 129 7.33 12.55 6.21
N LYS A 130 7.04 12.05 7.41
CA LYS A 130 7.59 12.58 8.67
C LYS A 130 9.11 12.40 8.80
N LYS A 131 9.76 11.52 8.03
CA LYS A 131 11.22 11.32 8.09
C LYS A 131 11.98 12.52 7.54
N ARG A 132 13.22 12.72 8.03
CA ARG A 132 14.13 13.79 7.55
C ARG A 132 14.59 13.59 6.10
N ARG A 133 14.78 12.35 5.67
CA ARG A 133 15.14 11.99 4.28
C ARG A 133 13.89 11.44 3.58
N ARG A 134 13.22 12.30 2.82
CA ARG A 134 11.93 12.04 2.16
C ARG A 134 12.06 11.68 0.68
N THR A 135 13.28 11.52 0.16
CA THR A 135 13.51 11.16 -1.24
C THR A 135 13.47 9.65 -1.41
N ILE A 136 12.54 9.14 -2.19
CA ILE A 136 12.49 7.74 -2.65
C ILE A 136 12.89 7.68 -4.12
N ARG A 137 13.73 6.70 -4.50
CA ARG A 137 14.08 6.49 -5.90
C ARG A 137 12.95 5.77 -6.63
N ARG A 138 12.79 6.02 -7.93
CA ARG A 138 11.70 5.46 -8.75
C ARG A 138 11.66 3.93 -8.67
N GLU A 139 12.82 3.28 -8.78
CA GLU A 139 12.92 1.83 -8.71
C GLU A 139 12.50 1.27 -7.34
N ASP A 140 12.85 1.96 -6.25
CA ASP A 140 12.49 1.54 -4.88
C ASP A 140 10.98 1.67 -4.66
N LEU A 141 10.37 2.76 -5.16
CA LEU A 141 8.92 2.96 -5.08
C LEU A 141 8.16 1.90 -5.89
N ILE A 142 8.59 1.62 -7.13
CA ILE A 142 7.96 0.58 -7.97
C ILE A 142 8.09 -0.79 -7.29
N SER A 143 9.28 -1.12 -6.78
CA SER A 143 9.53 -2.36 -6.04
C SER A 143 8.61 -2.50 -4.83
N PHE A 144 8.49 -1.44 -4.03
CA PHE A 144 7.59 -1.40 -2.87
C PHE A 144 6.12 -1.62 -3.27
N LEU A 145 5.62 -0.86 -4.25
CA LEU A 145 4.22 -0.94 -4.69
C LEU A 145 3.87 -2.29 -5.33
N CYS A 146 4.83 -2.92 -6.02
CA CYS A 146 4.62 -4.21 -6.68
C CYS A 146 5.01 -5.42 -5.82
N GLY A 147 5.53 -5.23 -4.60
CA GLY A 147 6.05 -6.33 -3.76
C GLY A 147 7.23 -7.07 -4.38
N LYS A 148 8.02 -6.40 -5.23
CA LYS A 148 9.17 -6.99 -5.94
C LYS A 148 10.48 -6.50 -5.35
N VAL A 149 11.44 -7.41 -5.14
CA VAL A 149 12.78 -7.04 -4.70
C VAL A 149 13.45 -6.19 -5.79
N PRO A 150 13.97 -4.98 -5.48
CA PRO A 150 14.67 -4.17 -6.46
C PRO A 150 15.93 -4.91 -6.95
N PRO A 151 16.31 -4.77 -8.24
CA PRO A 151 17.53 -5.37 -8.74
C PRO A 151 18.73 -5.00 -7.86
N PRO A 152 19.67 -5.93 -7.60
CA PRO A 152 20.87 -5.64 -6.82
C PRO A 152 21.57 -4.41 -7.40
N ARG A 153 21.76 -3.41 -6.54
CA ARG A 153 22.52 -2.22 -6.93
C ARG A 153 23.97 -2.66 -7.08
N ASN A 154 24.46 -2.76 -8.31
CA ASN A 154 25.89 -2.69 -8.55
C ASN A 154 26.35 -1.35 -7.97
N SER A 155 26.92 -1.40 -6.77
CA SER A 155 27.67 -0.30 -6.20
C SER A 155 28.70 0.06 -7.26
N ARG A 156 28.43 1.11 -8.04
CA ARG A 156 29.43 1.69 -8.91
C ARG A 156 30.52 2.11 -7.95
N ALA A 157 31.58 1.31 -7.89
CA ALA A 157 32.75 1.62 -7.09
C ALA A 157 33.11 3.08 -7.41
N PRO A 158 33.40 3.91 -6.39
CA PRO A 158 33.86 5.26 -6.66
C PRO A 158 35.00 5.15 -7.66
N PRO A 159 35.02 5.99 -8.73
CA PRO A 159 36.06 5.89 -9.73
C PRO A 159 37.38 6.00 -8.98
N ARG A 160 38.17 4.91 -8.97
CA ARG A 160 39.51 4.94 -8.39
C ARG A 160 40.25 5.98 -9.22
N LEU A 161 40.53 7.14 -8.63
CA LEU A 161 41.47 8.09 -9.17
C LEU A 161 42.82 7.38 -9.18
N THR A 162 43.12 6.67 -10.26
CA THR A 162 44.47 6.23 -10.57
C THR A 162 45.26 7.49 -10.83
N VAL A 163 45.97 7.95 -9.79
CA VAL A 163 47.08 8.88 -9.96
C VAL A 163 48.11 8.15 -10.81
N VAL A 164 48.12 8.45 -12.11
CA VAL A 164 49.19 8.03 -13.00
C VAL A 164 50.40 8.88 -12.65
N SER A 165 51.35 8.26 -11.97
CA SER A 165 52.70 8.83 -11.76
C SER A 165 53.42 8.90 -13.12
N PRO A 166 54.11 10.00 -13.46
CA PRO A 166 54.65 10.15 -14.81
C PRO A 166 55.96 9.38 -15.00
N ASN A 167 56.03 8.71 -16.17
CA ASN A 167 57.20 8.25 -16.93
C ASN A 167 57.98 7.01 -16.47
N ARG A 168 57.97 5.95 -17.31
CA ARG A 168 58.99 5.74 -18.36
C ARG A 168 58.83 4.40 -19.13
N ALA A 169 59.05 4.49 -20.45
CA ALA A 169 59.46 3.48 -21.44
C ALA A 169 58.42 2.61 -22.18
N THR A 170 58.64 2.60 -23.50
CA THR A 170 57.99 1.96 -24.65
C THR A 170 58.31 0.48 -24.81
N SER A 171 57.30 -0.35 -25.12
CA SER A 171 57.40 -1.46 -26.10
C SER A 171 56.05 -2.19 -26.31
N THR A 172 55.60 -2.15 -27.57
CA THR A 172 54.87 -3.14 -28.40
C THR A 172 54.04 -4.28 -27.78
N GLU A 173 52.81 -4.37 -28.33
CA GLU A 173 51.93 -5.54 -28.54
C GLU A 173 51.38 -6.29 -27.32
N THR A 174 50.15 -5.95 -26.91
CA THR A 174 49.06 -6.95 -26.74
C THR A 174 47.71 -6.25 -26.84
N SER A 175 46.86 -6.76 -27.75
CA SER A 175 45.44 -6.43 -27.85
C SER A 175 44.71 -6.76 -26.55
N SER A 176 43.57 -6.10 -26.32
CA SER A 176 42.58 -6.30 -25.23
C SER A 176 42.72 -5.36 -24.02
N SER A 177 41.61 -4.67 -23.71
CA SER A 177 41.33 -3.91 -22.47
C SER A 177 41.46 -2.38 -22.48
N VAL A 178 41.35 -1.71 -23.63
CA VAL A 178 41.11 -0.24 -23.70
C VAL A 178 40.07 0.18 -24.73
N GLU A 179 39.20 -0.73 -25.19
CA GLU A 179 37.89 -0.31 -25.71
C GLU A 179 37.03 0.08 -24.51
N THR A 180 37.36 1.26 -23.99
CA THR A 180 36.56 2.01 -23.03
C THR A 180 35.15 2.03 -23.63
N ASP A 181 34.15 1.56 -22.89
CA ASP A 181 32.78 1.34 -23.38
C ASP A 181 32.21 2.62 -24.03
N LEU A 182 32.44 2.76 -25.34
CA LEU A 182 31.95 3.85 -26.18
C LEU A 182 30.53 3.57 -26.65
N GLN A 183 29.90 2.48 -26.21
CA GLN A 183 28.55 2.10 -26.61
C GLN A 183 27.51 3.20 -26.36
N PRO A 184 27.54 3.94 -25.24
CA PRO A 184 26.63 5.06 -25.02
C PRO A 184 26.82 6.20 -26.04
N PHE A 185 28.05 6.43 -26.49
CA PHE A 185 28.37 7.45 -27.49
C PHE A 185 27.98 7.00 -28.90
N ARG A 186 28.20 5.72 -29.22
CA ARG A 186 27.76 5.11 -30.49
C ARG A 186 26.24 5.16 -30.63
N GLU A 187 25.50 4.89 -29.54
CA GLU A 187 24.03 5.01 -29.49
C GLU A 187 23.55 6.46 -29.64
N ALA A 188 24.21 7.42 -28.98
CA ALA A 188 23.84 8.83 -29.06
C ALA A 188 24.03 9.41 -30.48
N ILE A 189 25.09 8.98 -31.20
CA ILE A 189 25.32 9.36 -32.60
C ILE A 189 24.28 8.72 -33.52
N ALA A 190 23.93 7.44 -33.30
CA ALA A 190 22.89 6.75 -34.08
C ALA A 190 21.51 7.41 -33.93
N LEU A 191 21.18 7.94 -32.75
CA LEU A 191 19.92 8.63 -32.49
C LEU A 191 19.85 10.03 -33.14
N HIS A 192 20.98 10.71 -33.34
CA HIS A 192 21.04 12.01 -34.00
C HIS A 192 21.25 11.93 -35.52
N GLY A 193 21.66 10.77 -36.05
CA GLY A 193 21.89 10.55 -37.48
C GLY A 193 20.63 10.34 -38.34
N ASN A 194 19.45 10.20 -37.72
CA ASN A 194 18.19 9.93 -38.43
C ASN A 194 17.21 11.12 -38.49
N SER A 195 17.67 12.32 -38.17
CA SER A 195 16.91 13.55 -38.42
C SER A 195 17.75 14.46 -39.31
N ASN A 196 17.31 14.63 -40.56
CA ASN A 196 17.85 15.53 -41.61
C ASN A 196 18.82 14.87 -42.61
N PHE A 197 18.27 14.21 -43.64
CA PHE A 197 18.46 14.59 -45.05
C PHE A 197 17.83 13.52 -45.97
N SER A 198 16.53 13.64 -46.21
CA SER A 198 15.96 13.20 -47.48
C SER A 198 14.83 14.16 -47.85
N ILE A 199 15.23 15.34 -48.29
CA ILE A 199 14.39 16.27 -49.03
C ILE A 199 15.14 16.60 -50.32
N LEU A 200 14.55 16.13 -51.43
CA LEU A 200 14.53 16.66 -52.79
C LEU A 200 15.87 17.10 -53.43
N LEU A 201 16.21 16.47 -54.58
CA LEU A 201 16.24 17.12 -55.90
C LEU A 201 16.81 16.18 -56.98
N GLY A 202 16.14 16.13 -58.13
CA GLY A 202 16.71 15.70 -59.42
C GLY A 202 16.29 14.33 -59.91
#